data_AF-A0A6B3GX23-F1
#
_entry.id   AF-A0A6B3GX23-F1
#
_cell.length_a   1.000
_cell.length_b   1.000
_cell.length_c   1.000
_cell.angle_alpha   90.00
_cell.angle_beta   90.00
_cell.angle_gamma   90.00
#
_symmetry.space_group_name_H-M   'P 1'
#
loop_
_entity.id
_entity.type
_entity.pdbx_description
1 polymer ?
#
loop_
_entity_poly.entity_id
_entity_poly.type
_entity_poly.pdbx_seq_one_letter_code
_entity_poly.pdbx_strand_id
1 'polypeptide(L)' 'PDTRVFAWPGLGGYPMNLRALALGFDGELSVTGVQAYGVNAGESPHATIRRMAEADIAEIRRTQPTGPYTLWGYSFG' A
#
# COMPACT_ATOMS: atom_id res chain seq x y z
N PRO A 1 -14.75 7.61 -6.93
CA PRO A 1 -13.89 7.46 -8.13
C PRO A 1 -13.77 5.98 -8.52
N ASP A 2 -13.89 5.68 -9.81
CA ASP A 2 -13.87 4.29 -10.31
C ASP A 2 -12.46 3.69 -10.32
N THR A 3 -11.43 4.53 -10.35
CA THR A 3 -10.03 4.10 -10.35
C THR A 3 -9.45 4.10 -8.93
N ARG A 4 -9.00 2.92 -8.49
CA ARG A 4 -8.30 2.73 -7.21
C ARG A 4 -6.80 2.52 -7.45
N VAL A 5 -6.00 3.06 -6.53
CA VAL A 5 -4.55 2.91 -6.48
C VAL A 5 -4.15 2.35 -5.11
N PHE A 6 -3.27 1.35 -5.10
CA PHE A 6 -2.61 0.88 -3.89
C PHE A 6 -1.19 1.46 -3.85
N ALA A 7 -0.81 2.11 -2.76
CA ALA A 7 0.43 2.87 -2.67
C ALA A 7 1.27 2.48 -1.45
N TRP A 8 2.53 2.09 -1.67
CA TRP A 8 3.47 1.75 -0.59
C TRP A 8 4.33 2.95 -0.19
N PRO A 9 4.53 3.19 1.12
CA PRO A 9 5.45 4.20 1.60
C PRO A 9 6.91 3.74 1.46
N GLY A 10 7.81 4.67 1.75
CA GLY A 10 9.24 4.37 1.85
C GLY A 10 9.59 3.65 3.16
N LEU A 11 10.89 3.66 3.45
CA LEU A 11 11.44 3.09 4.67
C LEU A 11 10.73 3.70 5.91
N GLY A 12 10.32 2.84 6.84
CA GLY A 12 9.47 3.19 7.99
C GLY A 12 8.04 2.65 7.89
N GLY A 13 7.56 2.32 6.70
CA GLY A 13 6.40 1.43 6.49
C GLY A 13 5.01 2.02 6.80
N TYR A 14 4.93 3.21 7.39
CA TYR A 14 3.66 3.89 7.69
C TYR A 14 3.24 4.84 6.54
N PRO A 15 2.04 4.69 5.93
CA PRO A 15 1.70 5.32 4.66
C PRO A 15 1.35 6.81 4.72
N MET A 16 1.33 7.43 5.90
CA MET A 16 0.84 8.81 6.05
C MET A 16 1.72 9.86 5.38
N ASN A 17 2.98 9.55 5.07
CA ASN A 17 3.82 10.41 4.23
C ASN A 17 3.25 10.61 2.82
N LEU A 18 2.37 9.71 2.35
CA LEU A 18 1.70 9.79 1.04
C LEU A 18 0.39 10.58 1.08
N ARG A 19 -0.06 11.06 2.25
CA ARG A 19 -1.37 11.72 2.39
C ARG A 19 -1.50 12.95 1.48
N ALA A 20 -0.47 13.79 1.40
CA ALA A 20 -0.52 14.98 0.56
C ALA A 20 -0.63 14.63 -0.94
N LEU A 21 0.06 13.57 -1.38
CA LEU A 21 -0.08 13.03 -2.73
C LEU A 21 -1.52 12.57 -2.98
N ALA A 22 -2.10 11.80 -2.06
CA ALA A 22 -3.48 11.31 -2.18
C ALA A 22 -4.50 12.45 -2.27
N LEU A 23 -4.34 13.50 -1.47
CA LEU A 23 -5.22 14.69 -1.51
C LEU A 23 -5.10 15.48 -2.81
N GLY A 24 -3.96 15.41 -3.50
CA GLY A 24 -3.78 16.03 -4.82
C GLY A 24 -4.65 15.40 -5.91
N PHE A 25 -5.22 14.22 -5.68
CA PHE A 25 -6.12 13.50 -6.59
C PHE A 25 -7.52 13.30 -6.00
N ASP A 26 -7.91 14.10 -5.01
CA ASP A 26 -9.22 13.98 -4.39
C ASP A 26 -10.35 14.15 -5.43
N GLY A 27 -11.34 13.26 -5.37
CA GLY A 27 -12.39 13.15 -6.39
C GLY A 27 -12.00 12.41 -7.69
N GLU A 28 -10.71 12.29 -8.01
CA GLU A 28 -10.22 11.62 -9.23
C GLU A 28 -9.82 10.16 -9.00
N LEU A 29 -9.07 9.89 -7.93
CA LEU A 29 -8.55 8.56 -7.60
C LEU A 29 -8.87 8.17 -6.16
N SER A 30 -9.12 6.89 -5.91
CA SER A 30 -9.14 6.35 -4.54
C SER A 30 -7.76 5.79 -4.21
N VAL A 31 -6.97 6.53 -3.43
CA VAL A 31 -5.63 6.09 -3.00
C VAL A 31 -5.72 5.32 -1.68
N THR A 32 -5.26 4.07 -1.69
CA THR A 32 -5.17 3.19 -0.51
C THR A 32 -3.72 3.00 -0.14
N GLY A 33 -3.31 3.49 1.03
CA GLY A 33 -1.96 3.28 1.54
C GLY A 33 -1.78 1.85 2.06
N VAL A 34 -0.72 1.17 1.62
CA VAL A 34 -0.35 -0.16 2.13
C VAL A 34 0.65 0.04 3.27
N GLN A 35 0.21 -0.23 4.49
CA GLN A 35 1.10 -0.21 5.65
C GLN A 35 1.93 -1.49 5.68
N ALA A 36 3.24 -1.36 5.84
CA ALA A 36 4.11 -2.52 6.00
C ALA A 36 3.80 -3.25 7.32
N TYR A 37 3.65 -4.58 7.23
CA TYR A 37 3.57 -5.44 8.42
C TYR A 37 4.90 -5.39 9.20
N GLY A 38 4.82 -5.28 10.53
CA GLY A 38 5.99 -5.08 11.39
C GLY A 38 6.11 -3.67 11.96
N VAL A 39 5.24 -2.74 11.55
CA VAL A 39 5.19 -1.38 12.10
C VAL A 39 4.41 -1.32 13.41
N ASN A 40 3.41 -2.20 13.61
CA ASN A 40 2.63 -2.20 14.83
C ASN A 40 3.35 -2.96 15.97
N ALA A 41 3.03 -2.59 17.21
CA ALA A 41 3.55 -3.29 18.38
C ALA A 41 3.18 -4.79 18.36
N GLY A 42 4.17 -5.64 18.55
CA GLY A 42 4.01 -7.10 18.52
C GLY A 42 4.13 -7.73 17.13
N GLU A 43 4.23 -6.93 16.07
CA GLU A 43 4.54 -7.44 14.74
C GLU A 43 6.05 -7.51 14.52
N SER A 44 6.47 -8.40 13.62
CA SER A 44 7.86 -8.46 13.14
C SER A 44 7.84 -8.39 11.62
N PRO A 45 8.67 -7.54 10.99
CA PRO A 45 8.73 -7.46 9.55
C PRO A 45 9.00 -8.82 8.91
N HIS A 46 8.42 -9.04 7.73
CA HIS A 46 8.71 -10.24 6.97
C HIS A 46 10.21 -10.31 6.61
N ALA A 47 10.79 -11.51 6.73
CA ALA A 47 12.22 -11.72 6.52
C ALA A 47 12.71 -11.43 5.07
N THR A 48 11.79 -11.33 4.10
CA THR A 48 12.13 -11.02 2.71
C THR A 48 11.05 -10.15 2.06
N ILE A 49 11.44 -9.37 1.08
CA ILE A 49 10.52 -8.57 0.24
C ILE A 49 9.47 -9.46 -0.43
N ARG A 50 9.85 -10.66 -0.88
CA ARG A 50 8.91 -11.62 -1.49
C ARG A 50 7.77 -11.97 -0.53
N ARG A 51 8.09 -12.30 0.73
CA ARG A 51 7.08 -12.63 1.75
C ARG A 51 6.18 -11.45 2.09
N MET A 52 6.75 -10.25 2.14
CA MET A 52 5.99 -9.00 2.30
C MET A 52 5.00 -8.81 1.15
N ALA A 53 5.48 -8.86 -0.09
CA ALA A 53 4.63 -8.69 -1.27
C ALA A 53 3.53 -9.77 -1.37
N GLU A 54 3.84 -11.03 -1.05
CA GLU A 54 2.83 -12.11 -1.01
C GLU A 54 1.70 -11.81 -0.02
N ALA A 55 2.03 -11.32 1.19
CA ALA A 55 1.05 -10.95 2.21
C ALA A 55 0.23 -9.72 1.79
N ASP A 56 0.89 -8.68 1.30
CA ASP A 56 0.22 -7.45 0.86
C ASP A 56 -0.73 -7.73 -0.32
N ILE A 57 -0.32 -8.55 -1.30
CA ILE A 57 -1.16 -8.95 -2.43
C ILE A 57 -2.38 -9.74 -1.96
N ALA A 58 -2.25 -10.59 -0.95
CA ALA A 58 -3.39 -11.33 -0.39
C ALA A 58 -4.43 -10.36 0.18
N GLU A 59 -4.01 -9.32 0.88
CA GLU A 59 -4.92 -8.31 1.44
C GLU A 59 -5.51 -7.39 0.36
N ILE A 60 -4.70 -7.00 -0.64
CA ILE A 60 -5.17 -6.26 -1.81
C ILE A 60 -6.26 -7.05 -2.53
N ARG A 61 -6.10 -8.36 -2.72
CA ARG A 61 -7.10 -9.23 -3.35
C ARG A 61 -8.36 -9.41 -2.52
N ARG A 62 -8.30 -9.26 -1.19
CA ARG A 62 -9.51 -9.19 -0.36
C ARG A 62 -10.30 -7.92 -0.58
N THR A 63 -9.60 -6.81 -0.84
CA THR A 63 -10.21 -5.50 -1.11
C THR A 63 -10.69 -5.37 -2.56
N GLN A 64 -9.89 -5.84 -3.53
CA GLN A 64 -10.16 -5.84 -4.95
C GLN A 64 -9.79 -7.22 -5.53
N PRO A 65 -10.75 -8.15 -5.70
CA PRO A 65 -10.45 -9.53 -6.09
C PRO A 65 -9.84 -9.71 -7.49
N THR A 66 -10.16 -8.81 -8.42
CA THR A 66 -9.75 -8.90 -9.82
C THR A 66 -9.14 -7.59 -10.31
N GLY A 67 -8.18 -7.72 -11.24
CA GLY A 67 -7.54 -6.58 -11.89
C GLY A 67 -8.44 -5.86 -12.91
N PRO A 68 -7.89 -4.84 -13.60
CA PRO A 68 -6.51 -4.39 -13.51
C PRO A 68 -6.18 -3.73 -12.16
N TYR A 69 -4.94 -3.91 -11.70
CA TYR A 69 -4.43 -3.27 -10.48
C TYR A 69 -3.54 -2.08 -10.86
N THR A 70 -3.72 -0.96 -10.16
CA THR A 70 -2.80 0.18 -10.23
C THR A 70 -2.02 0.24 -8.92
N LEU A 71 -0.69 0.08 -9.03
CA LEU A 71 0.22 0.01 -7.88
C LEU A 71 1.24 1.16 -7.97
N TRP A 72 1.40 1.91 -6.89
CA TRP A 72 2.41 2.97 -6.76
C TRP A 72 3.37 2.67 -5.61
N GLY A 73 4.62 3.10 -5.77
CA GLY A 73 5.65 2.95 -4.76
C GLY A 73 6.43 4.25 -4.57
N TYR A 74 6.71 4.60 -3.32
CA TYR A 74 7.65 5.68 -3.00
C TYR A 74 8.88 5.11 -2.31
N SER A 75 10.05 5.40 -2.85
CA SER A 75 11.34 4.98 -2.30
C SER A 75 11.47 3.46 -2.19
N PHE A 76 11.30 2.86 -1.01
CA PHE A 76 11.37 1.40 -0.82
C PHE A 76 10.10 0.68 -1.31
N GLY A 77 8.97 1.38 -1.32
CA GLY A 77 7.68 0.86 -1.75
C GLY A 77 7.57 0.66 -3.25
#